data_AF-A0A941I9X3-F1
#
_entry.id   AF-A0A941I9X3-F1
#
_cell.length_a   1.000
_cell.length_b   1.000
_cell.length_c   1.000
_cell.angle_alpha   90.00
_cell.angle_beta   90.00
_cell.angle_gamma   90.00
#
_symmetry.space_group_name_H-M   'P 1'
#
loop_
_entity.id
_entity.type
_entity.pdbx_description
1 polymer ?
#
loop_
_entity_poly.entity_id
_entity_poly.type
_entity_poly.pdbx_seq_one_letter_code
_entity_poly.pdbx_strand_id
1 'polypeptide(L)'
;MNAKELREKINDYCEAYDSLYGNLVKPINEMLMNIDADISEKTANQILENLKLFHEGDKYIADCHLDESNNFIEDGIEALKKGNLADGALQIFGAGLNFASFSSKAVTHKNINPHGMINERFKLIKNSLD
;
A
#
# COMPACT_ATOMS: atom_id res chain seq x y z
N MET A 1 3.71 -15.57 8.38
CA MET A 1 2.40 -15.31 9.03
C MET A 1 1.32 -15.40 7.96
N ASN A 2 0.09 -15.77 8.30
CA ASN A 2 -1.02 -15.68 7.35
C ASN A 2 -1.53 -14.24 7.22
N ALA A 3 -2.35 -13.96 6.20
CA ALA A 3 -2.85 -12.61 5.92
C ALA A 3 -3.60 -11.98 7.11
N LYS A 4 -4.43 -12.77 7.80
CA LYS A 4 -5.17 -12.31 8.97
C LYS A 4 -4.23 -11.88 10.11
N GLU A 5 -3.25 -12.70 10.46
CA GLU A 5 -2.25 -12.38 11.48
C GLU A 5 -1.45 -11.11 11.13
N LEU A 6 -1.11 -10.93 9.84
CA LEU A 6 -0.41 -9.74 9.37
C LEU A 6 -1.28 -8.49 9.53
N ARG A 7 -2.57 -8.57 9.19
CA ARG A 7 -3.51 -7.45 9.32
C ARG A 7 -3.81 -7.12 10.78
N GLU A 8 -3.96 -8.11 11.65
CA GLU A 8 -4.10 -7.90 13.09
C GLU A 8 -2.88 -7.14 13.64
N LYS A 9 -1.67 -7.54 13.25
CA LYS A 9 -0.44 -6.84 13.62
C LYS A 9 -0.39 -5.38 13.11
N ILE A 10 -0.93 -5.09 11.93
CA ILE A 10 -1.06 -3.71 11.44
C ILE A 10 -1.99 -2.89 12.34
N ASN A 11 -3.12 -3.45 12.78
CA ASN A 11 -4.02 -2.76 13.71
C ASN A 11 -3.33 -2.48 15.06
N ASP A 12 -2.61 -3.47 15.61
CA ASP A 12 -1.85 -3.30 16.85
C ASP A 12 -0.80 -2.19 16.71
N TYR A 13 -0.12 -2.10 15.57
CA TYR A 13 0.84 -1.02 15.30
C TYR A 13 0.17 0.34 15.13
N CYS A 14 -1.03 0.41 14.52
CA CYS A 14 -1.76 1.66 14.44
C CYS A 14 -2.14 2.19 15.83
N GLU A 15 -2.45 1.30 16.78
CA GLU A 15 -2.72 1.67 18.18
C GLU A 15 -1.45 2.04 18.95
N ALA A 16 -0.37 1.26 18.77
CA ALA A 16 0.90 1.50 19.45
C ALA A 16 1.59 2.79 18.98
N TYR A 17 1.51 3.09 17.68
CA TYR A 17 2.09 4.28 17.04
C TYR A 17 0.99 5.30 16.69
N ASP A 18 0.16 5.65 17.69
CA ASP A 18 -0.95 6.59 17.57
C ASP A 18 -0.50 7.89 16.87
N SER A 19 -0.91 8.02 15.61
CA SER A 19 -0.42 9.04 14.69
C SER A 19 -1.47 9.34 13.63
N LEU A 20 -1.34 10.49 12.96
CA LEU A 20 -2.24 10.84 11.85
C LEU A 20 -2.28 9.76 10.78
N TYR A 21 -1.13 9.16 10.45
CA TYR A 21 -1.05 8.10 9.46
C TYR A 21 -1.70 6.80 9.96
N GLY A 22 -1.46 6.41 11.22
CA GLY A 22 -2.16 5.26 11.83
C GLY A 22 -3.69 5.40 11.80
N ASN A 23 -4.20 6.61 12.04
CA ASN A 23 -5.62 6.93 11.96
C ASN A 23 -6.21 6.84 10.54
N LEU A 24 -5.37 6.92 9.49
CA LEU A 24 -5.78 6.70 8.11
C LEU A 24 -5.69 5.21 7.71
N VAL A 25 -4.66 4.51 8.19
CA VAL A 25 -4.41 3.10 7.85
C VAL A 25 -5.42 2.17 8.52
N LYS A 26 -5.67 2.35 9.83
CA LYS A 26 -6.48 1.41 10.62
C LYS A 26 -7.88 1.14 10.04
N PRO A 27 -8.71 2.15 9.70
CA PRO A 27 -10.05 1.89 9.19
C PRO A 27 -10.03 1.14 7.85
N ILE A 28 -9.06 1.42 6.98
CA ILE A 28 -8.92 0.72 5.70
C ILE A 28 -8.46 -0.73 5.92
N ASN A 29 -7.52 -0.95 6.84
CA ASN A 29 -7.08 -2.30 7.16
C ASN A 29 -8.21 -3.14 7.77
N GLU A 30 -9.04 -2.57 8.64
CA GLU A 30 -10.26 -3.22 9.16
C GLU A 30 -11.26 -3.57 8.04
N MET A 31 -11.48 -2.66 7.09
CA MET A 31 -12.32 -2.96 5.92
C MET A 31 -11.79 -4.14 5.09
N LEU A 32 -10.46 -4.21 4.90
CA LEU A 32 -9.81 -5.30 4.17
C LEU A 32 -9.85 -6.62 4.94
N MET A 33 -9.71 -6.60 6.27
CA MET A 33 -9.89 -7.78 7.12
C MET A 33 -11.32 -8.35 7.01
N ASN A 34 -12.33 -7.49 6.96
CA ASN A 34 -13.74 -7.92 6.91
C ASN A 34 -14.11 -8.67 5.62
N ILE A 35 -13.33 -8.51 4.56
CA ILE A 35 -13.51 -9.21 3.28
C ILE A 35 -12.46 -10.29 3.05
N ASP A 36 -11.66 -10.64 4.08
CA ASP A 36 -10.58 -11.62 4.02
C ASP A 36 -9.57 -11.34 2.89
N ALA A 37 -9.27 -10.06 2.65
CA ALA A 37 -8.34 -9.67 1.60
C ALA A 37 -6.91 -10.10 1.93
N ASP A 38 -6.21 -10.67 0.95
CA ASP A 38 -4.83 -11.12 1.14
C ASP A 38 -3.87 -9.93 1.34
N ILE A 39 -2.66 -10.20 1.84
CA ILE A 39 -1.54 -9.25 1.90
C ILE A 39 -0.23 -10.02 2.01
N SER A 40 0.80 -9.64 1.26
CA SER A 40 2.10 -10.27 1.42
C SER A 40 2.79 -9.82 2.70
N GLU A 41 3.68 -10.68 3.23
CA GLU A 41 4.50 -10.34 4.39
C GLU A 41 5.41 -9.13 4.11
N LYS A 42 5.89 -8.98 2.87
CA LYS A 42 6.67 -7.81 2.43
C LYS A 42 5.85 -6.53 2.59
N THR A 43 4.64 -6.51 2.04
CA THR A 43 3.75 -5.34 2.09
C THR A 43 3.36 -5.01 3.52
N ALA A 44 3.00 -6.01 4.32
CA ALA A 44 2.67 -5.82 5.72
C ALA A 44 3.85 -5.22 6.49
N ASN A 45 5.06 -5.78 6.37
CA ASN A 45 6.24 -5.25 7.04
C ASN A 45 6.57 -3.81 6.61
N GLN A 46 6.36 -3.46 5.33
CA GLN A 46 6.53 -2.08 4.87
C GLN A 46 5.53 -1.11 5.54
N ILE A 47 4.27 -1.53 5.72
CA ILE A 47 3.26 -0.72 6.43
C ILE A 47 3.65 -0.55 7.89
N LEU A 48 4.08 -1.61 8.57
CA LEU A 48 4.54 -1.54 9.97
C LEU A 48 5.72 -0.57 10.13
N GLU A 49 6.69 -0.63 9.22
CA GLU A 49 7.82 0.29 9.20
C GLU A 49 7.38 1.73 8.92
N ASN A 50 6.44 1.94 7.98
CA ASN A 50 5.88 3.26 7.69
C ASN A 50 5.18 3.86 8.91
N LEU A 51 4.40 3.07 9.66
CA LEU A 51 3.71 3.50 10.87
C LEU A 51 4.70 3.98 11.92
N LYS A 52 5.77 3.21 12.14
CA LYS A 52 6.83 3.55 13.07
C LYS A 52 7.58 4.83 12.64
N LEU A 53 8.13 4.86 11.43
CA LEU A 53 8.93 5.99 10.95
C LEU A 53 8.13 7.28 10.83
N PHE A 54 6.84 7.21 10.47
CA PHE A 54 5.97 8.38 10.47
C PHE A 54 5.76 8.92 11.89
N HIS A 55 5.49 8.04 12.85
CA HIS A 55 5.33 8.43 14.25
C HIS A 55 6.61 9.06 14.83
N GLU A 56 7.79 8.55 14.45
CA GLU A 56 9.10 9.09 14.84
C GLU A 56 9.44 10.43 14.14
N GLY A 57 8.68 10.82 13.11
CA GLY A 57 8.90 12.04 12.33
C GLY A 57 9.94 11.89 11.20
N ASP A 58 10.42 10.68 10.97
CA ASP A 58 11.48 10.35 10.00
C ASP A 58 10.93 10.08 8.59
N LYS A 59 9.61 10.00 8.43
CA LYS A 59 8.96 9.73 7.14
C LYS A 59 7.70 10.57 6.93
N TYR A 60 7.47 11.00 5.70
CA TYR A 60 6.27 11.73 5.30
C TYR A 60 5.19 10.78 4.77
N ILE A 61 3.92 11.12 5.02
CA ILE A 61 2.74 10.36 4.52
C ILE A 61 2.80 10.13 3.01
N ALA A 62 3.27 11.12 2.24
CA ALA A 62 3.39 10.96 0.78
C ALA A 62 4.33 9.79 0.43
N ASP A 63 5.46 9.67 1.11
CA ASP A 63 6.44 8.62 0.87
C ASP A 63 5.89 7.25 1.34
N CYS A 64 5.15 7.20 2.45
CA CYS A 64 4.44 5.98 2.88
C CYS A 64 3.48 5.45 1.79
N HIS A 65 2.64 6.32 1.23
CA HIS A 65 1.72 5.92 0.16
C HIS A 65 2.44 5.48 -1.12
N LEU A 66 3.61 6.05 -1.43
CA LEU A 66 4.38 5.61 -2.59
C LEU A 66 4.91 4.19 -2.40
N ASP A 67 5.42 3.87 -1.21
CA ASP A 67 5.92 2.53 -0.89
C ASP A 67 4.80 1.49 -0.93
N GLU A 68 3.65 1.80 -0.33
CA GLU A 68 2.46 0.95 -0.42
C GLU A 68 1.99 0.76 -1.85
N SER A 69 1.96 1.83 -2.66
CA SER A 69 1.58 1.73 -4.07
C SER A 69 2.47 0.72 -4.82
N ASN A 70 3.78 0.77 -4.60
CA ASN A 70 4.71 -0.13 -5.26
C ASN A 70 4.49 -1.58 -4.82
N ASN A 71 4.38 -1.81 -3.51
CA ASN A 71 4.21 -3.16 -2.97
C ASN A 71 2.85 -3.77 -3.34
N PHE A 72 1.76 -3.00 -3.30
CA PHE A 72 0.45 -3.49 -3.72
C PHE A 72 0.38 -3.79 -5.24
N ILE A 73 1.17 -3.12 -6.08
CA ILE A 73 1.31 -3.53 -7.49
C ILE A 73 1.94 -4.92 -7.58
N GLU A 74 3.00 -5.17 -6.83
CA GLU A 74 3.69 -6.47 -6.82
C GLU A 74 2.75 -7.58 -6.31
N ASP A 75 2.09 -7.37 -5.16
CA ASP A 75 1.11 -8.31 -4.60
C ASP A 75 -0.02 -8.59 -5.60
N GLY A 76 -0.55 -7.54 -6.24
CA GLY A 76 -1.62 -7.66 -7.22
C GLY A 76 -1.20 -8.47 -8.45
N ILE A 77 -0.01 -8.22 -9.00
CA ILE A 77 0.54 -8.99 -10.13
C ILE A 77 0.73 -10.46 -9.73
N GLU A 78 1.26 -10.73 -8.55
CA GLU A 78 1.49 -12.11 -8.08
C GLU A 78 0.17 -12.86 -7.89
N ALA A 79 -0.83 -12.23 -7.27
CA ALA A 79 -2.16 -12.80 -7.10
C ALA A 79 -2.83 -13.12 -8.46
N LEU A 80 -2.77 -12.18 -9.42
CA LEU A 80 -3.29 -12.39 -10.77
C LEU A 80 -2.61 -13.58 -11.47
N LYS A 81 -1.27 -13.68 -11.39
CA LYS A 81 -0.51 -14.81 -11.96
C LYS A 81 -0.88 -16.17 -11.36
N LYS A 82 -1.27 -16.19 -10.08
CA LYS A 82 -1.73 -17.41 -9.39
C LYS A 82 -3.21 -17.72 -9.64
N GLY A 83 -3.91 -16.90 -10.42
CA GLY A 83 -5.35 -17.05 -10.68
C GLY A 83 -6.25 -16.51 -9.56
N ASN A 84 -5.70 -15.83 -8.56
CA ASN A 84 -6.47 -15.14 -7.54
C ASN A 84 -6.89 -13.75 -8.05
N LEU A 85 -7.97 -13.73 -8.84
CA LEU A 85 -8.41 -12.53 -9.55
C LEU A 85 -8.99 -11.45 -8.62
N ALA A 86 -9.69 -11.85 -7.55
CA ALA A 86 -10.34 -10.92 -6.64
C ALA A 86 -9.32 -10.10 -5.85
N ASP A 87 -8.38 -10.78 -5.18
CA ASP A 87 -7.29 -10.10 -4.47
C ASP A 87 -6.39 -9.35 -5.45
N GLY A 88 -6.09 -9.95 -6.61
CA GLY A 88 -5.32 -9.29 -7.67
C GLY A 88 -5.90 -7.94 -8.07
N ALA A 89 -7.21 -7.88 -8.34
CA ALA A 89 -7.89 -6.63 -8.68
C ALA A 89 -7.92 -5.64 -7.51
N LEU A 90 -8.18 -6.13 -6.29
CA LEU A 90 -8.24 -5.30 -5.08
C LEU A 90 -6.90 -4.63 -4.79
N GLN A 91 -5.78 -5.37 -4.90
CA GLN A 91 -4.44 -4.82 -4.67
C GLN A 91 -4.06 -3.79 -5.73
N ILE A 92 -4.34 -4.05 -7.02
CA ILE A 92 -4.08 -3.08 -8.08
C ILE A 92 -4.90 -1.80 -7.89
N PHE A 93 -6.15 -1.92 -7.45
CA PHE A 93 -7.00 -0.78 -7.10
C PHE A 93 -6.41 0.02 -5.92
N GLY A 94 -6.05 -0.66 -4.84
CA GLY A 94 -5.42 -0.06 -3.66
C GLY A 94 -4.11 0.65 -4.00
N ALA A 95 -3.28 0.04 -4.86
CA ALA A 95 -2.05 0.65 -5.35
C ALA A 95 -2.28 1.96 -6.11
N GLY A 96 -3.34 2.01 -6.93
CA GLY A 96 -3.74 3.21 -7.66
C GLY A 96 -4.18 4.35 -6.75
N LEU A 97 -4.99 4.04 -5.73
CA LEU A 97 -5.41 5.03 -4.72
C LEU A 97 -4.23 5.58 -3.94
N ASN A 98 -3.31 4.71 -3.54
CA ASN A 98 -2.07 5.10 -2.86
C ASN A 98 -1.20 6.00 -3.75
N PHE A 99 -1.03 5.65 -5.03
CA PHE A 99 -0.29 6.49 -5.97
C PHE A 99 -0.93 7.88 -6.17
N ALA A 100 -2.26 7.96 -6.27
CA ALA A 100 -2.98 9.23 -6.39
C ALA A 100 -2.79 10.10 -5.13
N SER A 101 -2.85 9.46 -3.96
CA SER A 101 -2.62 10.12 -2.67
C SER A 101 -1.18 10.62 -2.53
N PHE A 102 -0.18 9.84 -2.96
CA PHE A 102 1.21 10.29 -3.08
C PHE A 102 1.32 11.47 -4.02
N SER A 103 0.81 11.34 -5.26
CA SER A 103 0.98 12.33 -6.32
C SER A 103 0.41 13.68 -5.89
N SER A 104 -0.80 13.71 -5.35
CA SER A 104 -1.46 14.95 -4.87
C SER A 104 -0.69 15.66 -3.75
N LYS A 105 0.02 14.92 -2.89
CA LYS A 105 0.83 15.49 -1.78
C LYS A 105 2.25 15.84 -2.21
N ALA A 106 2.82 15.09 -3.15
CA ALA A 106 4.19 15.26 -3.59
C ALA A 106 4.34 16.42 -4.58
N VAL A 107 3.37 16.66 -5.47
CA VAL A 107 3.42 17.79 -6.43
C VAL A 107 3.50 19.17 -5.77
N THR A 108 3.07 19.30 -4.52
CA THR A 108 3.12 20.56 -3.77
C THR A 108 4.48 20.80 -3.11
N HIS A 109 5.34 19.79 -2.99
CA HIS A 109 6.59 19.86 -2.23
C HIS A 109 7.84 19.34 -2.98
N LYS A 110 7.65 18.56 -4.06
CA LYS A 110 8.70 17.91 -4.84
C LYS A 110 8.46 18.16 -6.33
N ASN A 111 9.53 18.35 -7.10
CA ASN A 111 9.44 18.38 -8.56
C ASN A 111 9.38 16.95 -9.10
N ILE A 112 8.17 16.41 -9.24
CA ILE A 112 7.93 15.05 -9.75
C ILE A 112 7.21 15.09 -11.09
N ASN A 113 7.27 13.98 -11.84
CA ASN A 113 6.49 13.77 -13.06
C ASN A 113 5.46 12.64 -12.85
N PRO A 114 4.27 12.92 -12.28
CA PRO A 114 3.26 11.90 -11.98
C PRO A 114 2.82 11.11 -13.21
N HIS A 115 2.75 11.76 -14.38
CA HIS A 115 2.36 11.13 -15.64
C HIS A 115 3.42 10.14 -16.14
N GLY A 116 4.71 10.44 -15.96
CA GLY A 116 5.79 9.49 -16.24
C GLY A 116 5.71 8.28 -15.32
N MET A 117 5.57 8.54 -14.02
CA MET A 117 5.52 7.50 -12.98
C MET A 117 4.30 6.57 -13.12
N ILE A 118 3.13 7.09 -13.51
CA ILE A 118 1.95 6.24 -13.75
C ILE A 118 2.09 5.43 -15.03
N ASN A 119 2.71 5.98 -16.08
CA ASN A 119 2.98 5.26 -17.32
C ASN A 119 3.92 4.07 -17.09
N GLU A 120 4.94 4.23 -16.24
CA GLU A 120 5.82 3.13 -15.83
C GLU A 120 5.04 2.02 -15.12
N ARG A 121 4.12 2.38 -14.22
CA ARG A 121 3.26 1.42 -13.51
C ARG A 121 2.31 0.68 -14.46
N PHE A 122 1.68 1.39 -15.41
CA PHE A 122 0.84 0.75 -16.43
C PHE A 122 1.63 -0.26 -17.26
N LYS A 123 2.84 0.10 -17.70
CA LYS A 123 3.72 -0.82 -18.42
C LYS A 123 4.12 -2.01 -17.56
N LEU A 124 4.48 -1.79 -16.29
CA LEU A 124 4.83 -2.85 -15.36
C LEU A 124 3.69 -3.88 -15.22
N ILE A 125 2.47 -3.41 -14.95
CA ILE A 125 1.30 -4.27 -14.79
C ILE A 125 1.02 -5.03 -16.08
N LYS A 126 0.94 -4.33 -17.22
CA LYS A 126 0.62 -4.93 -18.52
C LYS A 126 1.65 -5.99 -18.92
N ASN A 127 2.94 -5.65 -18.87
CA ASN A 127 4.03 -6.53 -19.29
C ASN A 127 4.22 -7.73 -18.34
N SER A 128 3.76 -7.62 -17.09
CA SER A 128 3.89 -8.72 -16.14
C SER A 128 2.82 -9.79 -16.32
N LEU A 129 1.72 -9.50 -17.02
CA LEU A 129 0.56 -10.39 -17.17
C LEU A 129 0.39 -10.91 -18.61
N ASP A 130 1.25 -10.46 -19.53
CA ASP A 130 1.39 -10.99 -20.89
C ASP A 130 2.38 -12.16 -20.93
#